data_AF-A0A2G5V093-F1
#
_entry.id   AF-A0A2G5V093-F1
#
_cell.length_a   1.000
_cell.length_b   1.000
_cell.length_c   1.000
_cell.angle_alpha   90.00
_cell.angle_beta   90.00
_cell.angle_gamma   90.00
#
_symmetry.space_group_name_H-M   'P 1'
#
loop_
_entity.id
_entity.type
_entity.pdbx_description
1 polymer ?
#
loop_
_entity_poly.entity_id
_entity_poly.type
_entity_poly.pdbx_seq_one_letter_code
_entity_poly.pdbx_strand_id
1 'polypeptide(L)'
;MFPIKVKTGQRVELDHFQGVKYLRREVSTGNQIFHFEGKHKGSFVDENGKQIKSVNYEIQDGMLVIKKFTKDDVGVYAEYPTVVHKTRNPDGSWSALPGLSIYYSI
;
A
#
# COMPACT_ATOMS: atom_id res chain seq x y z
N MET A 1 12.64 1.40 -10.07
CA MET A 1 11.21 1.07 -9.97
C MET A 1 10.48 1.88 -11.03
N PHE A 2 9.73 1.24 -11.93
CA PHE A 2 8.94 1.97 -12.91
C PHE A 2 7.56 2.30 -12.31
N PRO A 3 7.08 3.55 -12.43
CA PRO A 3 5.76 3.90 -11.91
C PRO A 3 4.63 3.23 -12.69
N ILE A 4 3.57 2.85 -11.99
CA ILE A 4 2.26 2.66 -12.61
C ILE A 4 1.64 4.05 -12.84
N LYS A 5 1.31 4.34 -14.10
CA LYS A 5 0.70 5.61 -14.52
C LYS A 5 -0.82 5.55 -14.39
N VAL A 6 -1.38 6.54 -13.71
CA VAL A 6 -2.82 6.64 -13.41
C VAL A 6 -3.32 8.03 -13.81
N LYS A 7 -4.52 8.11 -14.39
CA LYS A 7 -5.12 9.41 -14.70
C LYS A 7 -5.79 10.02 -13.47
N THR A 8 -5.72 11.33 -13.32
CA THR A 8 -6.50 12.04 -12.28
C THR A 8 -7.98 11.68 -12.36
N GLY A 9 -8.57 11.32 -11.21
CA GLY A 9 -9.98 10.92 -11.09
C GLY A 9 -10.26 9.46 -11.46
N GLN A 10 -9.28 8.71 -11.96
CA GLN A 10 -9.43 7.29 -12.26
C GLN A 10 -9.66 6.49 -10.98
N ARG A 11 -10.57 5.52 -11.03
CA ARG A 11 -10.72 4.50 -9.98
C ARG A 11 -9.57 3.49 -10.10
N VAL A 12 -8.86 3.23 -9.01
CA VAL A 12 -7.72 2.32 -8.97
C VAL A 12 -7.99 1.21 -7.96
N GLU A 13 -7.81 -0.02 -8.39
CA GLU A 13 -7.83 -1.21 -7.54
C GLU A 13 -6.39 -1.62 -7.26
N LEU A 14 -6.03 -1.77 -5.98
CA LEU A 14 -4.69 -2.17 -5.56
C LEU A 14 -4.68 -3.70 -5.32
N ASP A 15 -4.99 -4.45 -6.36
CA ASP A 15 -5.11 -5.91 -6.40
C ASP A 15 -3.79 -6.65 -6.10
N HIS A 16 -2.65 -6.03 -6.43
CA HIS A 16 -1.32 -6.56 -6.15
C HIS A 16 -1.04 -6.79 -4.65
N PHE A 17 -1.84 -6.18 -3.77
CA PHE A 17 -1.73 -6.32 -2.32
C PHE A 17 -2.89 -7.11 -1.72
N GLN A 18 -3.60 -7.93 -2.51
CA GLN A 18 -4.68 -8.75 -1.99
C GLN A 18 -4.18 -9.71 -0.90
N GLY A 19 -4.94 -9.81 0.20
CA GLY A 19 -4.64 -10.71 1.31
C GLY A 19 -3.71 -10.14 2.39
N VAL A 20 -3.18 -8.92 2.20
CA VAL A 20 -2.40 -8.26 3.26
C VAL A 20 -3.31 -7.74 4.38
N LYS A 21 -2.79 -7.71 5.61
CA LYS A 21 -3.53 -7.18 6.78
C LYS A 21 -3.44 -5.66 6.87
N TYR A 22 -2.29 -5.12 6.49
CA TYR A 22 -2.02 -3.69 6.45
C TYR A 22 -1.23 -3.33 5.19
N LEU A 23 -1.50 -2.15 4.66
CA LEU A 23 -0.80 -1.59 3.51
C LEU A 23 -0.23 -0.24 3.90
N ARG A 24 1.08 -0.08 3.83
CA ARG A 24 1.72 1.23 3.98
C ARG A 24 1.68 1.95 2.65
N ARG A 25 1.46 3.26 2.71
CA ARG A 25 1.82 4.19 1.65
C ARG A 25 2.69 5.33 2.15
N GLU A 26 3.57 5.78 1.29
CA GLU A 26 4.34 7.01 1.45
C GLU A 26 3.88 7.98 0.37
N VAL A 27 3.14 9.00 0.79
CA VAL A 27 2.58 10.06 -0.07
C VAL A 27 3.12 11.42 0.40
N SER A 28 2.79 12.50 -0.31
CA SER A 28 3.27 13.86 0.00
C SER A 28 2.97 14.31 1.44
N THR A 29 1.88 13.83 2.04
CA THR A 29 1.47 14.16 3.42
C THR A 29 2.11 13.26 4.50
N GLY A 30 3.05 12.39 4.13
CA GLY A 30 3.76 11.50 5.05
C GLY A 30 3.36 10.03 4.96
N ASN A 31 3.83 9.22 5.91
CA ASN A 31 3.55 7.79 5.94
C ASN A 31 2.18 7.50 6.51
N GLN A 32 1.48 6.56 5.88
CA GLN A 32 0.13 6.18 6.27
C GLN A 32 -0.04 4.67 6.16
N ILE A 33 -0.78 4.08 7.08
CA ILE A 33 -1.07 2.64 7.10
C ILE A 33 -2.57 2.45 6.90
N PHE A 34 -2.96 1.75 5.84
CA PHE A 34 -4.32 1.29 5.64
C PHE A 34 -4.57 0.00 6.39
N HIS A 35 -5.70 -0.09 7.07
CA HIS A 35 -6.09 -1.25 7.86
C HIS A 35 -7.20 -2.04 7.14
N PHE A 36 -6.93 -3.30 6.79
CA PHE A 36 -7.97 -4.22 6.27
C PHE A 36 -8.75 -4.91 7.40
N GLU A 37 -8.21 -4.90 8.61
CA GLU A 37 -8.79 -5.50 9.81
C GLU A 37 -8.62 -4.61 11.06
N GLY A 38 -9.32 -4.96 12.15
CA GLY A 38 -9.22 -4.28 13.44
C GLY A 38 -10.03 -2.99 13.56
N LYS A 39 -9.73 -2.19 14.60
CA LYS A 39 -10.48 -0.98 14.99
C LYS A 39 -10.52 0.11 13.91
N HIS A 40 -9.47 0.19 13.08
CA HIS A 40 -9.35 1.19 12.01
C HIS A 40 -9.69 0.63 10.62
N LYS A 41 -10.36 -0.52 10.55
CA LYS A 41 -10.70 -1.19 9.29
C LYS A 41 -11.33 -0.22 8.28
N GLY A 42 -10.80 -0.22 7.06
CA GLY A 42 -11.27 0.63 5.96
C GLY A 42 -10.73 2.06 5.99
N SER A 43 -9.71 2.35 6.81
CA SER A 43 -9.13 3.69 6.93
C SER A 43 -7.61 3.67 6.94
N PHE A 44 -7.04 4.79 6.51
CA PHE A 44 -5.64 5.12 6.74
C PHE A 44 -5.45 5.70 8.13
N VAL A 45 -4.30 5.41 8.73
CA VAL A 45 -3.84 5.96 9.98
C VAL A 45 -2.45 6.55 9.74
N ASP A 46 -2.20 7.76 10.25
CA ASP A 46 -0.88 8.38 10.17
C ASP A 46 0.10 7.81 11.22
N GLU A 47 1.33 8.32 11.20
CA GLU A 47 2.42 7.93 12.10
C GLU A 47 2.08 8.12 13.59
N ASN A 48 1.14 9.02 13.90
CA ASN A 48 0.71 9.35 15.26
C ASN A 48 -0.55 8.56 15.68
N GLY A 49 -1.01 7.61 14.87
CA GLY A 49 -2.23 6.85 15.17
C GLY A 49 -3.52 7.61 14.83
N LYS A 50 -3.45 8.77 14.17
CA LYS A 50 -4.63 9.55 13.81
C LYS A 50 -5.24 9.03 12.52
N GLN A 51 -6.53 8.75 12.57
CA GLN A 51 -7.29 8.30 11.41
C GLN A 51 -7.42 9.43 10.37
N ILE A 52 -7.15 9.09 9.12
CA ILE A 52 -7.31 9.96 7.97
C ILE A 52 -8.67 9.68 7.34
N LYS A 53 -9.42 10.75 7.05
CA LYS A 53 -10.80 10.67 6.55
C LYS A 53 -10.88 9.80 5.29
N SER A 54 -11.68 8.73 5.32
CA SER A 54 -11.62 7.64 4.34
C SER A 54 -12.61 7.73 3.17
N VAL A 55 -13.24 8.88 2.91
CA VAL A 55 -14.34 8.97 1.92
C VAL A 55 -13.96 8.57 0.49
N ASN A 56 -12.66 8.61 0.15
CA ASN A 56 -12.13 8.23 -1.16
C ASN A 56 -11.65 6.77 -1.25
N TYR A 57 -11.71 6.02 -0.14
CA TYR A 57 -11.16 4.67 -0.03
C TYR A 57 -12.23 3.69 0.39
N GLU A 58 -12.18 2.48 -0.15
CA GLU A 58 -13.00 1.37 0.34
C GLU A 58 -12.27 0.05 0.22
N ILE A 59 -12.78 -0.95 0.93
CA ILE A 59 -12.33 -2.34 0.79
C ILE A 59 -13.33 -3.04 -0.10
N GLN A 60 -12.87 -3.56 -1.23
CA GLN A 60 -13.65 -4.40 -2.13
C GLN A 60 -12.89 -5.71 -2.33
N ASP A 61 -13.53 -6.83 -2.02
CA ASP A 61 -12.96 -8.18 -2.17
C ASP A 61 -11.57 -8.36 -1.53
N GLY A 62 -11.37 -7.71 -0.38
CA GLY A 62 -10.11 -7.74 0.37
C GLY A 62 -8.99 -6.86 -0.19
N MET A 63 -9.29 -6.00 -1.17
CA MET A 63 -8.36 -5.08 -1.82
C MET A 63 -8.71 -3.63 -1.47
N LEU A 64 -7.70 -2.76 -1.46
CA LEU A 64 -7.92 -1.31 -1.34
C LEU A 64 -8.34 -0.77 -2.70
N VAL A 65 -9.47 -0.07 -2.73
CA VAL A 65 -9.94 0.67 -3.89
C VAL A 65 -9.86 2.16 -3.60
N ILE A 66 -9.16 2.89 -4.47
CA ILE A 66 -9.15 4.36 -4.50
C ILE A 66 -10.20 4.79 -5.52
N LYS A 67 -11.28 5.42 -5.05
CA LYS A 67 -12.44 5.77 -5.89
C LYS A 67 -12.10 6.81 -6.96
N LYS A 68 -11.32 7.81 -6.57
CA LYS A 68 -10.83 8.87 -7.46
C LYS A 68 -9.36 9.15 -7.13
N PHE A 69 -8.45 8.69 -7.96
CA PHE A 69 -7.02 8.89 -7.75
C PHE A 69 -6.64 10.37 -7.95
N THR A 70 -5.96 10.97 -6.97
CA THR A 70 -5.55 12.38 -6.99
C THR A 70 -4.05 12.53 -6.78
N LYS A 71 -3.55 13.78 -6.81
CA LYS A 71 -2.15 14.07 -6.48
C LYS A 71 -1.78 13.66 -5.05
N ASP A 72 -2.74 13.63 -4.13
CA ASP A 72 -2.52 13.23 -2.73
C ASP A 72 -2.35 11.70 -2.57
N ASP A 73 -2.71 10.94 -3.61
CA ASP A 73 -2.57 9.49 -3.66
C ASP A 73 -1.29 9.03 -4.37
N VAL A 74 -0.56 9.96 -5.02
CA VAL A 74 0.74 9.69 -5.66
C VAL A 74 1.75 9.34 -4.59
N GLY A 75 2.36 8.16 -4.73
CA GLY A 75 3.21 7.64 -3.68
C GLY A 75 3.61 6.18 -3.89
N VAL A 76 4.43 5.70 -2.97
CA VAL A 76 4.87 4.31 -2.92
C VAL A 76 3.93 3.55 -2.00
N TYR A 77 3.45 2.39 -2.45
CA TYR A 77 2.58 1.49 -1.71
C TYR A 77 3.31 0.16 -1.50
N ALA A 78 3.22 -0.40 -0.29
CA ALA A 78 3.89 -1.64 0.07
C ALA A 78 3.14 -2.35 1.20
N GLU A 79 3.30 -3.67 1.29
CA GLU A 79 2.80 -4.45 2.42
C GLU A 79 3.40 -3.98 3.75
N TYR A 80 2.58 -3.98 4.81
CA TYR A 80 3.02 -3.64 6.16
C TYR A 80 2.62 -4.73 7.18
N PRO A 81 3.52 -5.15 8.09
CA PRO A 81 4.95 -4.79 8.13
C PRO A 81 5.71 -5.30 6.89
N THR A 82 6.82 -4.65 6.55
CA THR A 82 7.60 -5.03 5.36
C THR A 82 8.08 -6.47 5.47
N VAL A 83 7.66 -7.28 4.51
CA VAL A 83 8.11 -8.67 4.40
C VAL A 83 9.47 -8.72 3.70
N VAL A 84 10.38 -9.55 4.21
CA VAL A 84 11.67 -9.84 3.56
C VAL A 84 11.71 -11.34 3.28
N HIS A 85 11.74 -11.70 2.00
CA HIS A 85 11.88 -13.09 1.57
C HIS A 85 13.34 -13.48 1.62
N LYS A 86 13.67 -14.43 2.51
CA LYS A 86 15.04 -14.94 2.68
C LYS A 86 15.13 -16.33 2.07
N THR A 87 16.10 -16.53 1.20
CA THR A 87 16.38 -17.82 0.56
C THR A 87 17.80 -18.22 0.90
N ARG A 88 17.98 -19.48 1.32
CA ARG A 88 19.31 -20.08 1.46
C ARG A 88 19.67 -20.77 0.15
N ASN A 89 20.78 -20.37 -0.45
CA ASN A 89 21.25 -20.90 -1.72
C ASN A 89 21.96 -22.25 -1.52
N PRO A 90 22.07 -23.09 -2.57
CA PRO A 90 22.75 -24.39 -2.49
C PRO A 90 24.22 -24.32 -2.05
N ASP A 91 24.91 -23.22 -2.30
CA ASP A 91 26.30 -22.96 -1.88
C ASP A 91 26.44 -22.53 -0.40
N GLY A 92 25.32 -22.45 0.32
CA GLY A 92 25.27 -22.03 1.71
C GLY A 92 25.15 -20.52 1.93
N SER A 93 25.18 -19.71 0.87
CA SER A 93 24.95 -18.26 0.93
C SER A 93 23.47 -17.93 1.17
N TRP A 94 23.19 -16.67 1.54
CA TRP A 94 21.83 -16.16 1.72
C TRP A 94 21.51 -15.06 0.71
N SER A 95 20.31 -15.10 0.16
CA SER A 95 19.71 -14.02 -0.60
C SER A 95 18.50 -13.48 0.15
N ALA A 96 18.33 -12.17 0.15
CA ALA A 96 17.18 -11.50 0.75
C ALA A 96 16.58 -10.52 -0.25
N LEU A 97 15.27 -10.64 -0.49
CA LEU A 97 14.51 -9.75 -1.36
C LEU A 97 13.43 -9.05 -0.55
N PRO A 98 13.33 -7.71 -0.62
CA PRO A 98 12.21 -7.00 -0.02
C PRO A 98 10.90 -7.39 -0.73
N GLY A 99 9.81 -7.36 0.02
CA GLY A 99 8.46 -7.55 -0.51
C GLY A 99 8.08 -6.47 -1.53
N LEU A 100 6.96 -6.72 -2.22
CA LEU A 100 6.49 -5.87 -3.32
C LEU A 100 6.29 -4.42 -2.86
N SER A 101 6.82 -3.49 -3.66
CA SER A 101 6.58 -2.06 -3.52
C SER A 101 6.23 -1.49 -4.89
N ILE A 102 5.16 -0.70 -4.98
CA ILE A 102 4.65 -0.14 -6.23
C ILE A 102 4.56 1.38 -6.08
N TYR A 103 5.19 2.10 -7.01
CA TYR A 103 5.03 3.54 -7.10
C TYR A 103 3.90 3.89 -8.07
N TYR A 104 2.85 4.55 -7.59
CA TYR A 104 1.79 5.09 -8.42
C TYR A 104 2.02 6.58 -8.68
N SER A 105 1.88 7.00 -9.94
CA SER A 105 2.05 8.40 -10.34
C SER A 105 1.04 8.82 -11.40
N ILE A 106 0.86 10.14 -11.52
CA ILE A 106 0.11 10.77 -12.61
C ILE A 106 1.04 11.06 -13.78
#